data_AF-A0A1A3A4Y2-F1
#
_entry.id   AF-A0A1A3A4Y2-F1
#
_cell.length_a   1.000
_cell.length_b   1.000
_cell.length_c   1.000
_cell.angle_alpha   90.00
_cell.angle_beta   90.00
_cell.angle_gamma   90.00
#
_symmetry.space_group_name_H-M   'P 1'
#
loop_
_entity.id
_entity.type
_entity.pdbx_description
1 polymer ?
#
loop_
_entity_poly.entity_id
_entity_poly.type
_entity_poly.pdbx_seq_one_letter_code
_entity_poly.pdbx_strand_id
1 'polypeptide(L)'
;MFTVAALAKLSDRGGARRAVTAFGVPSAAAGFAGTALVAAEFGVAALLLTAPRTGAVAALIALAAFSAAALVSLCRGRRLECHCFGRLSSGPLGWSTLARNGCFAAPAALMALDGHFAWLTTTFAVVMLGLWLGPASRRRSTATGLALPGRDGRIRTLESLQDDHRPLVLVFSQPGCGACEALLPELAGWQRDLAGRVTVALINGGPAGNRVPTELVDESRAAFAAYGITATPSAVLIDGGRRVDTARGADAIGELVHRAAQASGRTGLTRRGLLRGASVGLLPAVAATAAACDGGGKNSLPSNIDAFEVDGAWLCNQTFALCTTAPCVPSPTDPGISVCDCVVVNGYSVGFRNCNDRAQSGSKVRSAFSTVNVNANFGVLTCPSGVPWANCLDVECEIDPNNPAVAKCQCLTVTTGESRTFAGGCQTATCTSTIWSAATPDLPATAQYRKGMSQIGQPVNFPKTCPAPHP
;
A
#
# COMPACT_ATOMS: atom_id res chain seq x y z
N MET A 1 27.05 -10.45 -10.67
CA MET A 1 26.13 -10.14 -9.55
C MET A 1 26.27 -8.68 -9.13
N PHE A 2 27.45 -8.21 -8.68
CA PHE A 2 27.67 -6.81 -8.29
C PHE A 2 27.29 -5.79 -9.37
N THR A 3 27.60 -6.06 -10.65
CA THR A 3 27.15 -5.24 -11.79
C THR A 3 25.63 -5.14 -11.90
N VAL A 4 24.91 -6.25 -11.74
CA VAL A 4 23.44 -6.31 -11.78
C VAL A 4 22.85 -5.56 -10.57
N ALA A 5 23.45 -5.71 -9.39
CA ALA A 5 23.05 -4.98 -8.19
C ALA A 5 23.26 -3.46 -8.35
N ALA A 6 24.40 -3.04 -8.91
CA ALA A 6 24.73 -1.65 -9.15
C ALA A 6 23.78 -1.02 -10.18
N LEU A 7 23.52 -1.70 -11.29
CA LEU A 7 22.58 -1.24 -12.32
C LEU A 7 21.15 -1.14 -11.78
N ALA A 8 20.72 -2.10 -10.97
CA ALA A 8 19.40 -2.05 -10.33
C ALA A 8 19.26 -0.87 -9.36
N LYS A 9 20.28 -0.61 -8.53
CA LYS A 9 20.33 0.57 -7.64
C LYS A 9 20.43 1.88 -8.40
N LEU A 10 21.13 1.90 -9.53
CA LEU A 10 21.24 3.07 -10.40
C LEU A 10 19.89 3.44 -11.03
N SER A 11 19.09 2.42 -11.40
CA SER A 11 17.73 2.61 -11.95
C SER A 11 16.70 3.04 -10.90
N ASP A 12 16.98 2.85 -9.60
CA ASP A 12 16.12 3.19 -8.47
C ASP A 12 16.91 3.90 -7.37
N ARG A 13 17.41 5.11 -7.69
CA ARG A 13 18.18 5.94 -6.73
C ARG A 13 17.38 6.30 -5.48
N GLY A 14 16.06 6.43 -5.60
CA GLY A 14 15.15 6.67 -4.47
C GLY A 14 15.11 5.47 -3.52
N GLY A 15 15.02 4.24 -4.06
CA GLY A 15 15.11 3.00 -3.29
C GLY A 15 16.48 2.82 -2.61
N ALA A 16 17.57 3.14 -3.30
CA ALA A 16 18.92 3.07 -2.72
C ALA A 16 19.09 4.02 -1.52
N ARG A 17 18.58 5.26 -1.61
CA ARG A 17 18.60 6.23 -0.52
C ARG A 17 17.79 5.75 0.69
N ARG A 18 16.58 5.21 0.46
CA ARG A 18 15.72 4.65 1.51
C ARG A 18 16.35 3.45 2.22
N ALA A 19 17.03 2.57 1.48
CA ALA A 19 17.74 1.43 2.05
C ALA A 19 18.85 1.91 3.00
N VAL A 20 19.66 2.88 2.58
CA VAL A 20 20.76 3.43 3.38
C VAL A 20 20.27 4.13 4.65
N THR A 21 19.17 4.89 4.57
CA THR A 21 18.55 5.48 5.78
C THR A 21 18.00 4.43 6.73
N ALA A 22 17.45 3.33 6.21
CA ALA A 22 16.87 2.27 7.02
C ALA A 22 17.94 1.49 7.83
N PHE A 23 19.20 1.50 7.37
CA PHE A 23 20.36 1.01 8.12
C PHE A 23 20.93 2.02 9.12
N GLY A 24 20.29 3.18 9.31
CA GLY A 24 20.65 4.16 10.34
C GLY A 24 21.59 5.28 9.88
N VAL A 25 21.82 5.43 8.56
CA VAL A 25 22.57 6.58 8.03
C VAL A 25 21.68 7.82 8.02
N PRO A 26 22.14 8.98 8.53
CA PRO A 26 21.37 10.23 8.52
C PRO A 26 20.89 10.62 7.12
N SER A 27 19.68 11.17 7.02
CA SER A 27 19.01 11.53 5.75
C SER A 27 19.80 12.52 4.88
N ALA A 28 20.62 13.37 5.52
CA ALA A 28 21.55 14.30 4.88
C ALA A 28 22.73 13.57 4.19
N ALA A 29 23.23 12.49 4.78
CA ALA A 29 24.34 11.69 4.23
C ALA A 29 23.86 10.56 3.31
N ALA A 30 22.58 10.18 3.36
CA ALA A 30 22.04 9.02 2.65
C ALA A 30 22.12 9.12 1.12
N GLY A 31 22.03 10.33 0.55
CA GLY A 31 22.19 10.53 -0.90
C GLY A 31 23.62 10.27 -1.36
N PHE A 32 24.60 10.75 -0.59
CA PHE A 32 26.02 10.49 -0.82
C PHE A 32 26.36 9.02 -0.60
N ALA A 33 25.96 8.46 0.54
CA ALA A 33 26.22 7.07 0.89
C ALA A 33 25.56 6.07 -0.08
N GLY A 34 24.36 6.36 -0.60
CA GLY A 34 23.73 5.56 -1.66
C GLY A 34 24.51 5.58 -2.97
N THR A 35 25.07 6.73 -3.34
CA THR A 35 25.91 6.87 -4.55
C THR A 35 27.26 6.18 -4.37
N ALA A 36 27.89 6.35 -3.20
CA ALA A 36 29.13 5.68 -2.83
C ALA A 36 28.97 4.16 -2.84
N LEU A 37 27.82 3.63 -2.41
CA LEU A 37 27.52 2.20 -2.46
C LEU A 37 27.48 1.67 -3.90
N VAL A 38 26.82 2.38 -4.82
CA VAL A 38 26.78 2.00 -6.25
C VAL A 38 28.20 2.02 -6.86
N ALA A 39 28.99 3.04 -6.53
CA ALA A 39 30.38 3.13 -6.98
C ALA A 39 31.23 1.98 -6.42
N ALA A 40 31.05 1.62 -5.15
CA ALA A 40 31.72 0.47 -4.52
C ALA A 40 31.34 -0.85 -5.19
N GLU A 41 30.08 -1.07 -5.55
CA GLU A 41 29.64 -2.28 -6.26
C GLU A 41 30.27 -2.40 -7.66
N PHE A 42 30.36 -1.30 -8.41
CA PHE A 42 31.10 -1.29 -9.68
C PHE A 42 32.60 -1.48 -9.49
N GLY A 43 33.18 -0.89 -8.45
CA GLY A 43 34.60 -1.05 -8.10
C GLY A 43 34.96 -2.50 -7.78
N VAL A 44 34.16 -3.18 -6.96
CA VAL A 44 34.33 -4.61 -6.67
C VAL A 44 34.21 -5.46 -7.94
N ALA A 45 33.25 -5.14 -8.82
CA ALA A 45 33.13 -5.84 -10.09
C ALA A 45 34.35 -5.65 -11.00
N ALA A 46 34.89 -4.43 -11.09
CA ALA A 46 36.09 -4.13 -11.88
C ALA A 46 37.34 -4.82 -11.30
N LEU A 47 37.49 -4.84 -9.97
CA LEU A 47 38.58 -5.52 -9.29
C LEU A 47 38.53 -7.04 -9.51
N LEU A 48 37.35 -7.65 -9.48
CA LEU A 48 37.20 -9.08 -9.78
C LEU A 48 37.67 -9.46 -11.20
N LEU A 49 37.60 -8.51 -12.15
CA LEU A 49 38.04 -8.72 -13.54
C LEU A 49 39.53 -8.44 -13.75
N THR A 50 40.07 -7.42 -13.07
CA THR A 50 41.44 -6.92 -13.29
C THR A 50 42.46 -7.52 -12.32
N ALA A 51 42.04 -7.80 -11.09
CA ALA A 51 42.87 -8.31 -10.01
C ALA A 51 42.05 -9.30 -9.16
N PRO A 52 41.84 -10.54 -9.64
CA PRO A 52 40.80 -11.44 -9.12
C PRO A 52 40.93 -11.76 -7.63
N ARG A 53 42.15 -11.90 -7.09
CA ARG A 53 42.37 -12.13 -5.65
C ARG A 53 41.94 -10.93 -4.79
N THR A 54 42.36 -9.71 -5.15
CA THR A 54 41.99 -8.51 -4.40
C THR A 54 40.50 -8.19 -4.56
N GLY A 55 39.95 -8.42 -5.76
CA GLY A 55 38.51 -8.36 -6.01
C GLY A 55 37.71 -9.37 -5.18
N ALA A 56 38.20 -10.60 -5.02
CA ALA A 56 37.56 -11.63 -4.20
C ALA A 56 37.55 -11.26 -2.72
N VAL A 57 38.67 -10.74 -2.19
CA VAL A 57 38.75 -10.22 -0.82
C VAL A 57 37.78 -9.05 -0.61
N ALA A 58 37.75 -8.09 -1.54
CA ALA A 58 36.83 -6.95 -1.47
C ALA A 58 35.35 -7.39 -1.52
N ALA A 59 35.02 -8.37 -2.37
CA ALA A 59 33.69 -8.95 -2.45
C ALA A 59 33.29 -9.65 -1.15
N LEU A 60 34.20 -10.41 -0.52
CA LEU A 60 33.97 -11.06 0.78
C LEU A 60 33.69 -10.04 1.87
N ILE A 61 34.50 -8.98 1.96
CA ILE A 61 34.31 -7.91 2.93
C ILE A 61 32.93 -7.26 2.74
N ALA A 62 32.56 -6.92 1.51
CA ALA A 62 31.27 -6.30 1.21
C ALA A 62 30.09 -7.22 1.55
N LEU A 63 30.16 -8.51 1.18
CA LEU A 63 29.12 -9.49 1.48
C LEU A 63 29.01 -9.76 2.98
N ALA A 64 30.14 -9.86 3.69
CA ALA A 64 30.17 -10.06 5.14
C ALA A 64 29.60 -8.84 5.88
N ALA A 65 30.01 -7.63 5.50
CA ALA A 65 29.51 -6.40 6.09
C ALA A 65 27.99 -6.24 5.90
N PHE A 66 27.49 -6.49 4.67
CA PHE A 66 26.05 -6.46 4.41
C PHE A 66 25.31 -7.56 5.18
N SER A 67 25.87 -8.77 5.25
CA SER A 67 25.24 -9.89 5.96
C SER A 67 25.22 -9.65 7.48
N ALA A 68 26.27 -9.07 8.05
CA ALA A 68 26.31 -8.65 9.44
C ALA A 68 25.29 -7.54 9.72
N ALA A 69 25.19 -6.53 8.86
CA ALA A 69 24.17 -5.47 8.98
C ALA A 69 22.74 -6.04 8.89
N ALA A 70 22.50 -6.98 7.97
CA ALA A 70 21.22 -7.67 7.84
C ALA A 70 20.92 -8.54 9.07
N LEU A 71 21.90 -9.29 9.58
CA LEU A 71 21.77 -10.14 10.76
C LEU A 71 21.52 -9.32 12.03
N VAL A 72 22.27 -8.24 12.26
CA VAL A 72 22.05 -7.30 13.38
C VAL A 72 20.65 -6.69 13.30
N SER A 73 20.17 -6.37 12.10
CA SER A 73 18.82 -5.85 11.90
C SER A 73 17.75 -6.91 12.21
N LEU A 74 17.95 -8.15 11.77
CA LEU A 74 17.08 -9.29 12.05
C LEU A 74 17.04 -9.65 13.55
N CYS A 75 18.20 -9.71 14.20
CA CYS A 75 18.34 -9.97 15.65
C CYS A 75 17.71 -8.86 16.50
N ARG A 76 17.65 -7.62 15.99
CA ARG A 76 16.95 -6.49 16.61
C ARG A 76 15.47 -6.41 16.24
N GLY A 77 14.91 -7.44 15.58
CA GLY A 77 13.50 -7.51 15.20
C GLY A 77 13.10 -6.52 14.09
N ARG A 78 14.06 -5.83 13.45
CA ARG A 78 13.79 -4.87 12.38
C ARG A 78 13.61 -5.62 11.05
N ARG A 79 12.36 -5.79 10.60
CA ARG A 79 12.07 -6.30 9.25
C ARG A 79 12.09 -5.15 8.26
N LEU A 80 13.24 -4.98 7.64
CA LEU A 80 13.49 -3.95 6.63
C LEU A 80 12.81 -4.35 5.31
N GLU A 81 11.77 -3.62 4.90
CA GLU A 81 11.19 -3.69 3.54
C GLU A 81 12.11 -2.96 2.56
N CYS A 82 13.28 -3.55 2.28
CA CYS A 82 14.28 -2.86 1.48
C CYS A 82 14.31 -3.31 0.02
N HIS A 83 14.24 -2.30 -0.84
CA HIS A 83 14.80 -2.29 -2.20
C HIS A 83 16.35 -2.40 -2.20
N CYS A 84 16.96 -3.23 -1.33
CA CYS A 84 18.41 -3.42 -1.22
C CYS A 84 19.07 -3.89 -2.52
N PHE A 85 18.28 -4.48 -3.42
CA PHE A 85 18.70 -4.89 -4.77
C PHE A 85 17.94 -4.12 -5.87
N GLY A 86 17.44 -2.91 -5.55
CA GLY A 86 16.56 -2.13 -6.43
C GLY A 86 15.24 -2.87 -6.72
N ARG A 87 14.71 -2.72 -7.94
CA ARG A 87 13.46 -3.36 -8.40
C ARG A 87 13.54 -4.89 -8.57
N LEU A 88 14.67 -5.52 -8.26
CA LEU A 88 14.89 -6.97 -8.47
C LEU A 88 14.47 -7.83 -7.28
N SER A 89 14.17 -7.24 -6.13
CA SER A 89 13.71 -7.97 -4.95
C SER A 89 12.67 -7.13 -4.19
N SER A 90 11.48 -7.69 -4.03
CA SER A 90 10.31 -7.03 -3.41
C SER A 90 9.70 -7.89 -2.31
N GLY A 91 10.54 -8.52 -1.49
CA GLY A 91 10.12 -9.33 -0.36
C GLY A 91 10.88 -8.94 0.91
N PRO A 92 10.33 -9.26 2.10
CA PRO A 92 10.97 -8.93 3.37
C PRO A 92 12.36 -9.59 3.47
N LEU A 93 13.33 -8.84 4.03
CA LEU A 93 14.63 -9.39 4.40
C LEU A 93 14.42 -10.59 5.34
N GLY A 94 14.95 -11.76 4.96
CA GLY A 94 14.78 -13.02 5.69
C GLY A 94 16.00 -13.94 5.57
N TRP A 95 15.92 -15.12 6.19
CA TRP A 95 17.00 -16.13 6.19
C TRP A 95 17.50 -16.52 4.80
N SER A 96 16.63 -16.42 3.79
CA SER A 96 16.97 -16.61 2.38
C SER A 96 18.01 -15.60 1.87
N THR A 97 18.06 -14.38 2.41
CA THR A 97 19.04 -13.35 2.03
C THR A 97 20.42 -13.66 2.59
N LEU A 98 20.48 -14.13 3.84
CA LEU A 98 21.73 -14.57 4.46
C LEU A 98 22.27 -15.83 3.77
N ALA A 99 21.40 -16.82 3.51
CA ALA A 99 21.76 -18.02 2.77
C ALA A 99 22.30 -17.68 1.37
N ARG A 100 21.63 -16.76 0.66
CA ARG A 100 22.06 -16.27 -0.66
C ARG A 100 23.43 -15.61 -0.63
N ASN A 101 23.67 -14.72 0.33
CA ASN A 101 24.98 -14.08 0.46
C ASN A 101 26.07 -15.08 0.85
N GLY A 102 25.74 -16.07 1.68
CA GLY A 102 26.62 -17.21 1.97
C GLY A 102 26.99 -17.99 0.70
N CYS A 103 26.03 -18.28 -0.17
CA CYS A 103 26.27 -18.96 -1.45
C CYS A 103 27.18 -18.17 -2.40
N PHE A 104 27.13 -16.83 -2.38
CA PHE A 104 28.06 -16.00 -3.17
C PHE A 104 29.40 -15.75 -2.48
N ALA A 105 29.44 -15.81 -1.14
CA ALA A 105 30.67 -15.70 -0.37
C ALA A 105 31.55 -16.95 -0.50
N ALA A 106 30.97 -18.15 -0.60
CA ALA A 106 31.70 -19.40 -0.78
C ALA A 106 32.67 -19.42 -1.99
N PRO A 107 32.24 -19.11 -3.23
CA PRO A 107 33.17 -19.04 -4.37
C PRO A 107 34.16 -17.89 -4.26
N ALA A 108 33.79 -16.76 -3.64
CA ALA A 108 34.72 -15.66 -3.38
C ALA A 108 35.83 -16.05 -2.38
N ALA A 109 35.50 -16.83 -1.35
CA ALA A 109 36.46 -17.37 -0.38
C ALA A 109 37.42 -18.36 -1.03
N LEU A 110 36.91 -19.27 -1.86
CA LEU A 110 37.72 -20.21 -2.63
C LEU A 110 38.70 -19.48 -3.57
N MET A 111 38.25 -18.41 -4.23
CA MET A 111 39.08 -17.62 -5.14
C MET A 111 40.13 -16.77 -4.41
N ALA A 112 39.85 -16.35 -3.18
CA ALA A 112 40.80 -15.64 -2.32
C ALA A 112 41.90 -16.55 -1.75
N LEU A 113 41.63 -17.86 -1.62
CA LEU A 113 42.52 -18.86 -1.02
C LEU A 113 43.31 -19.69 -2.06
N ASP A 114 43.47 -19.20 -3.30
CA ASP A 114 44.17 -19.89 -4.39
C ASP A 114 43.54 -21.22 -4.85
N GLY A 115 42.22 -21.34 -4.72
CA GLY A 115 41.47 -22.49 -5.22
C GLY A 115 41.54 -22.62 -6.75
N HIS A 116 42.16 -23.70 -7.24
CA HIS A 116 42.34 -24.01 -8.67
C HIS A 116 41.04 -24.48 -9.38
N PHE A 117 39.87 -24.31 -8.76
CA PHE A 117 38.56 -24.80 -9.23
C PHE A 117 37.66 -23.66 -9.75
N ALA A 118 38.19 -22.85 -10.65
CA ALA A 118 37.50 -21.67 -11.19
C ALA A 118 36.24 -22.02 -12.01
N TRP A 119 36.20 -23.16 -12.70
CA TRP A 119 35.09 -23.46 -13.61
C TRP A 119 33.81 -23.88 -12.87
N LEU A 120 33.90 -24.80 -11.89
CA LEU A 120 32.75 -25.28 -11.11
C LEU A 120 32.08 -24.17 -10.28
N THR A 121 32.88 -23.27 -9.71
CA THR A 121 32.39 -22.12 -8.94
C THR A 121 31.69 -21.10 -9.83
N THR A 122 32.17 -20.92 -11.07
CA THR A 122 31.56 -20.03 -12.05
C THR A 122 30.23 -20.59 -12.55
N THR A 123 30.13 -21.88 -12.89
CA THR A 123 28.85 -22.50 -13.28
C THR A 123 27.83 -22.45 -12.16
N PHE A 124 28.24 -22.74 -10.92
CA PHE A 124 27.35 -22.64 -9.76
C PHE A 124 26.82 -21.22 -9.56
N ALA A 125 27.69 -20.21 -9.65
CA ALA A 125 27.30 -18.81 -9.53
C ALA A 125 26.38 -18.34 -10.67
N VAL A 126 26.60 -18.80 -11.90
CA VAL A 126 25.75 -18.49 -13.07
C VAL A 126 24.39 -19.15 -12.97
N VAL A 127 24.33 -20.43 -12.58
CA VAL A 127 23.07 -21.17 -12.37
C VAL A 127 22.25 -20.54 -11.25
N MET A 128 22.88 -20.20 -10.12
CA MET A 128 22.22 -19.49 -9.02
C MET A 128 21.75 -18.09 -9.44
N LEU A 129 22.52 -17.36 -10.26
CA LEU A 129 22.11 -16.06 -10.78
C LEU A 129 20.90 -16.18 -11.73
N GLY A 130 20.86 -17.22 -12.58
CA GLY A 130 19.75 -17.50 -13.48
C GLY A 130 18.47 -17.91 -12.76
N LEU A 131 18.57 -18.79 -11.76
CA LEU A 131 17.46 -19.15 -10.87
C LEU A 131 16.92 -17.93 -10.10
N TRP A 132 17.81 -16.99 -9.75
CA TRP A 132 17.46 -15.81 -8.96
C TRP A 132 16.89 -14.65 -9.79
N LEU A 133 17.35 -14.44 -11.03
CA LEU A 133 16.74 -13.48 -11.95
C LEU A 133 15.36 -13.93 -12.46
N GLY A 134 15.08 -15.24 -12.36
CA GLY A 134 13.89 -15.87 -12.90
C GLY A 134 13.88 -15.84 -14.43
N PRO A 135 13.06 -16.67 -15.09
CA PRO A 135 12.92 -16.58 -16.54
C PRO A 135 12.34 -15.20 -16.89
N ALA A 136 12.98 -14.51 -17.85
CA ALA A 136 12.51 -13.23 -18.39
C ALA A 136 11.05 -13.28 -18.89
N SER A 137 10.48 -14.49 -19.08
CA SER A 137 9.07 -14.72 -19.39
C SER A 137 8.09 -14.22 -18.32
N ARG A 138 8.48 -14.11 -17.03
CA ARG A 138 7.63 -13.47 -16.01
C ARG A 138 7.57 -11.94 -16.12
N ARG A 139 8.38 -11.33 -17.00
CA ARG A 139 8.34 -9.88 -17.30
C ARG A 139 7.56 -9.51 -18.56
N ARG A 140 6.91 -10.48 -19.22
CA ARG A 140 5.82 -10.20 -20.15
C ARG A 140 4.51 -10.44 -19.42
N SER A 141 4.03 -9.41 -18.73
CA SER A 141 2.60 -9.27 -18.47
C SER A 141 1.93 -8.95 -19.81
N THR A 142 1.76 -9.97 -20.64
CA THR A 142 0.51 -10.05 -21.42
C THR A 142 -0.59 -10.13 -20.37
N ALA A 143 -1.61 -9.29 -20.47
CA ALA A 143 -2.79 -9.41 -19.62
C ALA A 143 -3.39 -10.81 -19.87
N THR A 144 -2.99 -11.80 -19.06
CA THR A 144 -3.39 -13.19 -19.24
C THR A 144 -4.88 -13.29 -18.94
N GLY A 145 -5.64 -13.66 -19.99
CA GLY A 145 -7.05 -14.05 -20.02
C GLY A 145 -7.89 -13.64 -18.82
N LEU A 146 -8.49 -12.45 -18.87
CA LEU A 146 -9.69 -12.20 -18.08
C LEU A 146 -10.82 -13.00 -18.73
N ALA A 147 -11.48 -13.89 -18.00
CA ALA A 147 -12.68 -14.60 -18.46
C ALA A 147 -13.64 -14.73 -17.28
N LEU A 148 -14.57 -13.78 -17.18
CA LEU A 148 -15.49 -13.69 -16.04
C LEU A 148 -16.94 -13.68 -16.52
N PRO A 149 -17.86 -14.30 -15.77
CA PRO A 149 -19.28 -14.17 -16.06
C PRO A 149 -19.74 -12.73 -15.84
N GLY A 150 -20.45 -12.20 -16.84
CA GLY A 150 -21.23 -10.97 -16.68
C GLY A 150 -22.57 -11.24 -15.98
N ARG A 151 -23.32 -10.17 -15.73
CA ARG A 151 -24.69 -10.24 -15.17
C ARG A 151 -25.67 -11.11 -15.97
N ASP A 152 -25.44 -11.23 -17.27
CA ASP A 152 -26.26 -12.03 -18.20
C ASP A 152 -25.86 -13.52 -18.20
N GLY A 153 -24.94 -13.93 -17.32
CA GLY A 153 -24.37 -15.28 -17.28
C GLY A 153 -23.43 -15.58 -18.45
N ARG A 154 -23.23 -14.64 -19.38
CA ARG A 154 -22.30 -14.81 -20.49
C ARG A 154 -20.89 -14.52 -20.02
N ILE A 155 -19.96 -15.42 -20.32
CA ILE A 155 -18.54 -15.17 -20.07
C ILE A 155 -18.08 -14.04 -20.99
N ARG A 156 -17.55 -12.97 -20.40
CA ARG A 156 -16.84 -11.91 -21.10
C ARG A 156 -15.36 -12.15 -20.94
N THR A 157 -14.64 -12.07 -22.05
CA THR A 157 -13.19 -12.23 -22.07
C THR A 157 -12.52 -10.87 -22.22
N LEU A 158 -11.21 -10.80 -21.95
CA LEU A 158 -10.44 -9.58 -22.17
C LEU A 158 -10.56 -9.10 -23.63
N GLU A 159 -10.51 -10.04 -24.58
CA GLU A 159 -10.61 -9.79 -26.00
C GLU A 159 -11.98 -9.16 -26.32
N SER A 160 -13.08 -9.76 -25.85
CA SER A 160 -14.42 -9.22 -26.13
C SER A 160 -14.73 -7.87 -25.45
N LEU A 161 -13.95 -7.46 -24.45
CA LEU A 161 -14.00 -6.11 -23.88
C LEU A 161 -13.12 -5.10 -24.63
N GLN A 162 -12.19 -5.59 -25.44
CA GLN A 162 -11.21 -4.80 -26.21
C GLN A 162 -11.46 -4.76 -27.72
N ASP A 163 -12.47 -5.49 -28.22
CA ASP A 163 -12.76 -5.69 -29.66
C ASP A 163 -12.81 -4.40 -30.49
N ASP A 164 -13.07 -3.25 -29.87
CA ASP A 164 -13.15 -1.95 -30.55
C ASP A 164 -11.82 -1.14 -30.59
N HIS A 165 -10.68 -1.75 -30.21
CA HIS A 165 -9.36 -1.10 -30.10
C HIS A 165 -9.34 0.16 -29.20
N ARG A 166 -10.30 0.29 -28.29
CA ARG A 166 -10.36 1.37 -27.31
C ARG A 166 -9.60 0.99 -26.04
N PRO A 167 -9.04 1.97 -25.30
CA PRO A 167 -8.51 1.71 -23.96
C PRO A 167 -9.60 1.10 -23.07
N LEU A 168 -9.21 0.07 -22.33
CA LEU A 168 -10.04 -0.66 -21.38
C LEU A 168 -9.61 -0.31 -19.95
N VAL A 169 -10.54 0.16 -19.13
CA VAL A 169 -10.33 0.36 -17.70
C VAL A 169 -11.11 -0.69 -16.93
N LEU A 170 -10.39 -1.56 -16.22
CA LEU A 170 -10.95 -2.53 -15.29
C LEU A 170 -10.96 -1.92 -13.89
N VAL A 171 -12.14 -1.69 -13.32
CA VAL A 171 -12.30 -1.17 -11.95
C VAL A 171 -12.66 -2.32 -11.02
N PHE A 172 -11.92 -2.49 -9.94
CA PHE A 172 -12.05 -3.57 -8.97
C PHE A 172 -12.78 -3.08 -7.72
N SER A 173 -13.84 -3.78 -7.34
CA SER A 173 -14.74 -3.45 -6.23
C SER A 173 -15.10 -4.71 -5.43
N GLN A 174 -15.54 -4.56 -4.18
CA GLN A 174 -15.99 -5.68 -3.35
C GLN A 174 -17.20 -5.27 -2.49
N PRO A 175 -18.06 -6.22 -2.08
CA PRO A 175 -19.12 -5.95 -1.12
C PRO A 175 -18.57 -5.42 0.22
N GLY A 176 -19.32 -4.53 0.87
CA GLY A 176 -18.91 -3.94 2.16
C GLY A 176 -17.80 -2.88 2.06
N CYS A 177 -17.34 -2.55 0.84
CA CYS A 177 -16.43 -1.45 0.59
C CYS A 177 -17.22 -0.15 0.34
N GLY A 178 -17.38 0.69 1.37
CA GLY A 178 -18.13 1.94 1.24
C GLY A 178 -17.57 2.92 0.19
N ALA A 179 -16.24 2.98 0.03
CA ALA A 179 -15.62 3.77 -1.04
C ALA A 179 -15.92 3.24 -2.45
N CYS A 180 -16.10 1.93 -2.57
CA CYS A 180 -16.48 1.30 -3.83
C CYS A 180 -17.95 1.56 -4.14
N GLU A 181 -18.83 1.55 -3.13
CA GLU A 181 -20.25 1.86 -3.27
C GLU A 181 -20.47 3.33 -3.67
N ALA A 182 -19.70 4.25 -3.10
CA ALA A 182 -19.74 5.67 -3.48
C ALA A 182 -19.32 5.93 -4.93
N LEU A 183 -18.45 5.09 -5.50
CA LEU A 183 -17.94 5.22 -6.86
C LEU A 183 -18.92 4.68 -7.93
N LEU A 184 -19.91 3.86 -7.55
CA LEU A 184 -20.81 3.18 -8.50
C LEU A 184 -21.60 4.14 -9.42
N PRO A 185 -22.17 5.27 -8.93
CA PRO A 185 -22.90 6.20 -9.79
C PRO A 185 -22.01 6.84 -10.85
N GLU A 186 -20.78 7.24 -10.48
CA GLU A 186 -19.80 7.78 -11.43
C GLU A 186 -19.38 6.72 -12.45
N LEU A 187 -19.15 5.50 -12.00
CA LEU A 187 -18.79 4.37 -12.87
C LEU A 187 -19.90 4.07 -13.89
N ALA A 188 -21.16 4.11 -13.47
CA ALA A 188 -22.32 3.99 -14.36
C ALA A 188 -22.46 5.19 -15.31
N GLY A 189 -22.03 6.38 -14.89
CA GLY A 189 -21.87 7.56 -15.75
C GLY A 189 -20.82 7.35 -16.83
N TRP A 190 -19.59 6.97 -16.44
CA TRP A 190 -18.49 6.71 -17.38
C TRP A 190 -18.83 5.61 -18.39
N GLN A 191 -19.50 4.53 -17.96
CA GLN A 191 -19.94 3.47 -18.87
C GLN A 191 -20.93 3.94 -19.93
N ARG A 192 -21.76 4.95 -19.63
CA ARG A 192 -22.70 5.54 -20.60
C ARG A 192 -22.04 6.61 -21.46
N ASP A 193 -21.35 7.55 -20.82
CA ASP A 193 -20.87 8.77 -21.47
C ASP A 193 -19.58 8.55 -22.26
N LEU A 194 -18.79 7.53 -21.90
CA LEU A 194 -17.49 7.24 -22.52
C LEU A 194 -17.49 5.97 -23.38
N ALA A 195 -18.62 5.27 -23.55
CA ALA A 195 -18.70 3.99 -24.27
C ALA A 195 -18.01 3.97 -25.65
N GLY A 196 -18.04 5.09 -26.38
CA GLY A 196 -17.40 5.23 -27.69
C GLY A 196 -15.92 5.62 -27.68
N ARG A 197 -15.32 5.89 -26.51
CA ARG A 197 -13.92 6.36 -26.36
C ARG A 197 -13.09 5.47 -25.44
N VAL A 198 -13.69 4.94 -24.38
CA VAL A 198 -13.05 4.07 -23.37
C VAL A 198 -14.06 3.03 -22.94
N THR A 199 -13.66 1.77 -22.90
CA THR A 199 -14.47 0.72 -22.28
C THR A 199 -14.16 0.69 -20.79
N VAL A 200 -15.18 0.85 -19.93
CA VAL A 200 -15.01 0.75 -18.47
C VAL A 200 -15.81 -0.44 -17.97
N ALA A 201 -15.16 -1.39 -17.28
CA ALA A 201 -15.81 -2.58 -16.73
C ALA A 201 -15.56 -2.70 -15.23
N LEU A 202 -16.61 -2.99 -14.46
CA LEU A 202 -16.50 -3.29 -13.04
C LEU A 202 -16.23 -4.78 -12.84
N ILE A 203 -15.20 -5.12 -12.07
CA ILE A 203 -14.91 -6.45 -11.55
C ILE A 203 -15.28 -6.44 -10.08
N ASN A 204 -16.33 -7.18 -9.71
CA ASN A 204 -16.85 -7.25 -8.36
C ASN A 204 -16.44 -8.57 -7.70
N GLY A 205 -15.78 -8.48 -6.54
CA GLY A 205 -15.30 -9.62 -5.76
C GLY A 205 -16.36 -10.32 -4.91
N GLY A 206 -17.65 -10.17 -5.26
CA GLY A 206 -18.77 -10.75 -4.54
C GLY A 206 -19.97 -11.03 -5.45
N PRO A 207 -21.09 -11.50 -4.90
CA PRO A 207 -22.21 -12.02 -5.68
C PRO A 207 -22.81 -10.95 -6.61
N ALA A 208 -23.32 -11.38 -7.75
CA ALA A 208 -23.90 -10.53 -8.78
C ALA A 208 -24.98 -9.60 -8.19
N GLY A 209 -24.79 -8.27 -8.32
CA GLY A 209 -25.63 -7.28 -7.66
C GLY A 209 -26.40 -6.32 -8.58
N ASN A 210 -26.25 -6.45 -9.91
CA ASN A 210 -26.78 -5.51 -10.92
C ASN A 210 -26.45 -4.04 -10.59
N ARG A 211 -25.19 -3.79 -10.21
CA ARG A 211 -24.76 -2.48 -9.68
C ARG A 211 -24.47 -1.47 -10.79
N VAL A 212 -23.97 -1.94 -11.94
CA VAL A 212 -23.65 -1.13 -13.13
C VAL A 212 -23.86 -1.92 -14.44
N PRO A 213 -24.04 -1.25 -15.60
CA PRO A 213 -24.29 -1.91 -16.88
C PRO A 213 -23.28 -3.00 -17.29
N THR A 214 -21.98 -2.73 -17.15
CA THR A 214 -20.90 -3.69 -17.44
C THR A 214 -20.23 -4.12 -16.13
N GLU A 215 -20.83 -5.12 -15.49
CA GLU A 215 -20.37 -5.76 -14.25
C GLU A 215 -19.97 -7.22 -14.55
N LEU A 216 -18.79 -7.59 -14.05
CA LEU A 216 -18.18 -8.92 -14.12
C LEU A 216 -17.98 -9.43 -12.71
N VAL A 217 -18.29 -10.70 -12.48
CA VAL A 217 -18.27 -11.31 -11.15
C VAL A 217 -17.02 -12.16 -10.99
N ASP A 218 -16.22 -11.88 -9.96
CA ASP A 218 -15.00 -12.60 -9.58
C ASP A 218 -15.03 -13.02 -8.11
N GLU A 219 -15.98 -13.89 -7.75
CA GLU A 219 -16.15 -14.37 -6.37
C GLU A 219 -14.91 -15.08 -5.82
N SER A 220 -14.15 -15.79 -6.67
CA SER A 220 -12.91 -16.46 -6.29
C SER A 220 -11.72 -15.51 -6.12
N ARG A 221 -11.90 -14.23 -6.48
CA ARG A 221 -10.86 -13.18 -6.49
C ARG A 221 -9.63 -13.56 -7.33
N ALA A 222 -9.81 -14.42 -8.32
CA ALA A 222 -8.73 -14.88 -9.19
C ALA A 222 -8.22 -13.74 -10.09
N ALA A 223 -9.12 -12.89 -10.58
CA ALA A 223 -8.74 -11.69 -11.32
C ALA A 223 -8.07 -10.66 -10.40
N PHE A 224 -8.55 -10.47 -9.16
CA PHE A 224 -7.85 -9.61 -8.19
C PHE A 224 -6.39 -10.02 -8.00
N ALA A 225 -6.13 -11.32 -7.82
CA ALA A 225 -4.78 -11.85 -7.69
C ALA A 225 -3.96 -11.69 -8.98
N ALA A 226 -4.53 -12.03 -10.14
CA ALA A 226 -3.85 -11.93 -11.44
C ALA A 226 -3.43 -10.49 -11.78
N TYR A 227 -4.25 -9.51 -11.40
CA TYR A 227 -3.96 -8.09 -11.60
C TYR A 227 -3.20 -7.43 -10.44
N GLY A 228 -2.87 -8.18 -9.38
CA GLY A 228 -2.12 -7.68 -8.21
C GLY A 228 -2.87 -6.62 -7.41
N ILE A 229 -4.19 -6.77 -7.30
CA ILE A 229 -5.08 -5.83 -6.61
C ILE A 229 -5.26 -6.25 -5.16
N THR A 230 -4.69 -5.47 -4.24
CA THR A 230 -4.70 -5.74 -2.79
C THR A 230 -5.63 -4.82 -2.01
N ALA A 231 -6.24 -3.83 -2.66
CA ALA A 231 -7.16 -2.87 -2.06
C ALA A 231 -8.24 -2.45 -3.06
N THR A 232 -9.40 -2.02 -2.56
CA THR A 232 -10.51 -1.53 -3.40
C THR A 232 -11.04 -0.18 -2.87
N PRO A 233 -11.58 0.71 -3.73
CA PRO A 233 -11.61 0.55 -5.18
C PRO A 233 -10.22 0.75 -5.79
N SER A 234 -9.89 -0.05 -6.80
CA SER A 234 -8.67 0.12 -7.62
C SER A 234 -9.02 0.01 -9.09
N ALA A 235 -8.24 0.60 -9.98
CA ALA A 235 -8.45 0.45 -11.42
C ALA A 235 -7.16 0.13 -12.16
N VAL A 236 -7.28 -0.62 -13.26
CA VAL A 236 -6.19 -0.96 -14.16
C VAL A 236 -6.53 -0.50 -15.57
N LEU A 237 -5.64 0.29 -16.17
CA LEU A 237 -5.74 0.69 -17.57
C LEU A 237 -5.02 -0.33 -18.46
N ILE A 238 -5.72 -0.83 -19.47
CA ILE A 238 -5.19 -1.72 -20.50
C ILE A 238 -5.39 -1.07 -21.86
N ASP A 239 -4.30 -0.92 -22.61
CA ASP A 239 -4.31 -0.34 -23.95
C ASP A 239 -3.47 -1.24 -24.87
N GLY A 240 -3.98 -1.53 -26.07
CA GLY A 240 -3.34 -2.45 -27.02
C GLY A 240 -2.95 -3.81 -26.41
N GLY A 241 -3.79 -4.38 -25.53
CA GLY A 241 -3.54 -5.66 -24.86
C GLY A 241 -2.47 -5.63 -23.76
N ARG A 242 -1.99 -4.44 -23.37
CA ARG A 242 -0.94 -4.27 -22.35
C ARG A 242 -1.45 -3.44 -21.18
N ARG A 243 -1.06 -3.84 -19.97
CA ARG A 243 -1.27 -3.02 -18.77
C ARG A 243 -0.41 -1.76 -18.84
N VAL A 244 -1.05 -0.60 -18.81
CA VAL A 244 -0.40 0.72 -18.92
C VAL A 244 -0.22 1.35 -17.54
N ASP A 245 -1.27 1.36 -16.72
CA ASP A 245 -1.28 2.09 -15.44
C ASP A 245 -2.22 1.43 -14.42
N THR A 246 -2.11 1.83 -13.14
CA THR A 246 -2.97 1.35 -12.04
C THR A 246 -3.22 2.45 -11.02
N ALA A 247 -4.48 2.65 -10.66
CA ALA A 247 -4.93 3.63 -9.68
C ALA A 247 -5.56 2.95 -8.45
N ARG A 248 -5.48 3.59 -7.28
CA ARG A 248 -6.12 3.15 -6.03
C ARG A 248 -6.87 4.32 -5.40
N GLY A 249 -8.12 4.09 -4.97
CA GLY A 249 -9.02 5.11 -4.46
C GLY A 249 -9.82 5.82 -5.56
N ALA A 250 -10.98 6.37 -5.20
CA ALA A 250 -11.96 6.93 -6.14
C ALA A 250 -11.38 8.06 -7.01
N ASP A 251 -10.72 9.05 -6.41
CA ASP A 251 -10.18 10.21 -7.12
C ASP A 251 -9.16 9.82 -8.19
N ALA A 252 -8.20 8.95 -7.84
CA ALA A 252 -7.18 8.46 -8.76
C ALA A 252 -7.78 7.62 -9.90
N ILE A 253 -8.88 6.91 -9.64
CA ILE A 253 -9.61 6.16 -10.67
C ILE A 253 -10.28 7.14 -11.64
N GLY A 254 -10.92 8.19 -11.14
CA GLY A 254 -11.50 9.25 -11.97
C GLY A 254 -10.47 9.91 -12.88
N GLU A 255 -9.30 10.28 -12.34
CA GLU A 255 -8.19 10.82 -13.14
C GLU A 255 -7.69 9.85 -14.20
N LEU A 256 -7.57 8.55 -13.86
CA LEU A 256 -7.12 7.52 -14.79
C LEU A 256 -8.13 7.31 -15.94
N VAL A 257 -9.43 7.32 -15.65
CA VAL A 257 -10.49 7.24 -16.67
C VAL A 257 -10.49 8.47 -17.58
N HIS A 258 -10.38 9.68 -17.01
CA HIS A 258 -10.29 10.91 -17.80
C HIS A 258 -9.05 10.95 -18.71
N ARG A 259 -7.89 10.52 -18.22
CA ARG A 259 -6.67 10.41 -19.04
C ARG A 259 -6.84 9.41 -20.19
N ALA A 260 -7.43 8.25 -19.92
CA ALA A 260 -7.72 7.25 -20.95
C ALA A 260 -8.65 7.83 -22.04
N ALA A 261 -9.67 8.57 -21.66
CA ALA A 261 -10.62 9.19 -22.59
C ALA A 261 -9.99 10.28 -23.46
N GLN A 262 -9.04 11.05 -22.91
CA GLN A 262 -8.31 12.07 -23.66
C GLN A 262 -7.29 11.45 -24.63
N ALA A 263 -6.66 10.33 -24.25
CA ALA A 263 -5.74 9.61 -25.12
C ALA A 263 -6.44 9.05 -26.37
N SER A 264 -7.64 8.49 -26.21
CA SER A 264 -8.48 8.02 -27.33
C SER A 264 -8.93 9.16 -28.27
N GLY A 265 -9.12 10.37 -27.76
CA GLY A 265 -9.46 11.53 -28.57
C GLY A 265 -8.34 12.00 -29.50
N ARG A 266 -7.08 11.72 -29.14
CA ARG A 266 -5.89 12.08 -29.93
C ARG A 266 -5.61 11.11 -31.08
N THR A 267 -5.98 9.85 -30.96
CA THR A 267 -5.86 8.85 -32.03
C THR A 267 -6.93 9.02 -33.13
N GLY A 268 -8.04 9.71 -32.84
CA GLY A 268 -9.08 10.08 -33.82
C GLY A 268 -8.75 11.31 -34.68
N LEU A 269 -7.67 12.05 -34.38
CA LEU A 269 -7.19 13.13 -35.25
C LEU A 269 -6.48 12.53 -36.46
N THR A 270 -7.29 12.20 -37.46
CA THR A 270 -6.82 11.90 -38.81
C THR A 270 -5.81 12.95 -39.28
N ARG A 271 -4.87 12.49 -40.11
CA ARG A 271 -3.74 13.17 -40.78
C ARG A 271 -4.03 14.56 -41.41
N ARG A 272 -5.26 15.06 -41.37
CA ARG A 272 -5.71 16.38 -41.86
C ARG A 272 -5.63 17.51 -40.80
N GLY A 273 -5.56 17.21 -39.51
CA GLY A 273 -5.49 18.26 -38.45
C GLY A 273 -4.10 18.86 -38.21
N LEU A 274 -3.04 18.16 -38.61
CA LEU A 274 -1.64 18.54 -38.34
C LEU A 274 -1.05 19.58 -39.33
N LEU A 275 -1.84 20.07 -40.30
CA LEU A 275 -1.41 21.10 -41.27
C LEU A 275 -1.99 22.49 -41.01
N ARG A 276 -2.63 22.76 -39.86
CA ARG A 276 -3.12 24.11 -39.53
C ARG A 276 -2.49 24.77 -38.29
N GLY A 277 -1.51 24.13 -37.65
CA GLY A 277 -0.76 24.71 -36.52
C GLY A 277 0.65 25.18 -36.87
N ALA A 278 1.11 25.00 -38.11
CA ALA A 278 2.47 25.35 -38.54
C ALA A 278 2.53 26.77 -39.12
N SER A 279 2.12 27.77 -38.33
CA SER A 279 2.45 29.17 -38.59
C SER A 279 1.89 30.01 -37.45
N VAL A 280 2.76 30.38 -36.51
CA VAL A 280 2.86 31.69 -35.85
C VAL A 280 3.67 31.50 -34.55
N GLY A 281 4.82 32.16 -34.48
CA GLY A 281 5.39 32.62 -33.22
C GLY A 281 6.54 31.82 -32.61
N LEU A 282 7.70 31.77 -33.27
CA LEU A 282 8.96 31.88 -32.53
C LEU A 282 9.08 33.32 -32.02
N LEU A 283 9.24 33.54 -30.71
CA LEU A 283 10.05 34.60 -30.09
C LEU A 283 10.33 34.22 -28.61
N PRO A 284 11.46 34.66 -28.03
CA PRO A 284 12.12 33.99 -26.91
C PRO A 284 11.71 34.47 -25.51
N ALA A 285 11.96 33.61 -24.54
CA ALA A 285 11.84 33.82 -23.11
C ALA A 285 12.82 34.87 -22.58
N VAL A 286 12.31 35.91 -21.90
CA VAL A 286 13.01 36.65 -20.84
C VAL A 286 11.96 37.21 -19.86
N ALA A 287 12.30 37.20 -18.57
CA ALA A 287 11.67 37.88 -17.43
C ALA A 287 10.54 37.13 -16.69
N ALA A 288 10.91 36.49 -15.57
CA ALA A 288 10.31 36.74 -14.25
C ALA A 288 11.00 35.89 -13.17
N THR A 289 12.12 36.39 -12.64
CA THR A 289 12.56 36.08 -11.28
C THR A 289 11.92 37.08 -10.33
N ALA A 290 11.01 36.62 -9.47
CA ALA A 290 10.70 37.13 -8.12
C ALA A 290 9.25 36.79 -7.76
N ALA A 291 9.06 35.81 -6.86
CA ALA A 291 8.02 35.77 -5.83
C ALA A 291 7.94 34.35 -5.23
N ALA A 292 8.78 34.06 -4.23
CA ALA A 292 8.51 33.02 -3.23
C ALA A 292 9.46 33.18 -2.03
N CYS A 293 9.41 34.33 -1.37
CA CYS A 293 9.88 34.48 0.00
C CYS A 293 8.75 35.11 0.81
N ASP A 294 7.84 34.27 1.28
CA ASP A 294 7.02 34.45 2.49
C ASP A 294 6.05 33.25 2.56
N GLY A 295 5.91 32.51 3.64
CA GLY A 295 6.51 32.62 4.96
C GLY A 295 6.13 31.40 5.82
N GLY A 296 6.69 31.33 7.02
CA GLY A 296 6.11 30.58 8.14
C GLY A 296 6.28 29.07 8.11
N GLY A 297 7.50 28.59 8.37
CA GLY A 297 7.74 27.22 8.80
C GLY A 297 7.00 26.90 10.09
N LYS A 298 5.88 26.18 9.97
CA LYS A 298 5.51 25.18 11.00
C LYS A 298 6.38 23.97 10.69
N ASN A 299 7.16 23.50 11.67
CA ASN A 299 7.92 22.26 11.58
C ASN A 299 6.95 21.07 11.38
N SER A 300 6.47 20.87 10.15
CA SER A 300 5.80 19.65 9.74
C SER A 300 6.85 18.57 9.63
N LEU A 301 6.71 17.51 10.42
CA LEU A 301 7.47 16.29 10.23
C LEU A 301 7.21 15.77 8.80
N PRO A 302 8.23 15.26 8.10
CA PRO A 302 8.05 14.78 6.75
C PRO A 302 7.07 13.58 6.75
N SER A 303 6.27 13.45 5.69
CA SER A 303 5.15 12.50 5.56
C SER A 303 5.57 11.01 5.50
N ASN A 304 6.84 10.72 5.77
CA ASN A 304 7.48 9.40 5.72
C ASN A 304 7.92 8.90 7.11
N ILE A 305 7.40 9.50 8.18
CA ILE A 305 7.65 9.04 9.53
C ILE A 305 6.60 8.02 9.91
N ASP A 306 7.05 6.79 10.15
CA ASP A 306 6.17 5.65 10.42
C ASP A 306 5.77 5.55 11.90
N ALA A 307 6.43 6.27 12.79
CA ALA A 307 6.16 6.23 14.22
C ALA A 307 6.65 7.50 14.94
N PHE A 308 5.82 8.12 15.77
CA PHE A 308 6.23 9.13 16.75
C PHE A 308 5.19 9.30 17.86
N GLU A 309 5.64 9.85 18.99
CA GLU A 309 4.79 10.12 20.14
C GLU A 309 4.14 11.51 20.05
N VAL A 310 2.89 11.59 20.46
CA VAL A 310 2.03 12.78 20.49
C VAL A 310 1.29 12.77 21.83
N ASP A 311 1.70 13.63 22.76
CA ASP A 311 1.06 13.82 24.07
C ASP A 311 0.77 12.51 24.83
N GLY A 312 1.79 11.64 24.94
CA GLY A 312 1.68 10.34 25.63
C GLY A 312 1.04 9.20 24.83
N ALA A 313 0.65 9.45 23.58
CA ALA A 313 0.12 8.45 22.66
C ALA A 313 1.02 8.29 21.43
N TRP A 314 1.07 7.10 20.85
CA TRP A 314 1.90 6.77 19.70
C TRP A 314 1.10 6.77 18.41
N LEU A 315 1.48 7.63 17.47
CA LEU A 315 1.00 7.58 16.09
C LEU A 315 1.88 6.62 15.29
N CYS A 316 1.29 5.54 14.77
CA CYS A 316 2.00 4.48 14.08
C CYS A 316 1.39 4.22 12.69
N ASN A 317 2.23 4.07 11.67
CA ASN A 317 1.85 3.65 10.32
C ASN A 317 2.13 2.14 10.15
N GLN A 318 1.14 1.30 10.42
CA GLN A 318 1.30 -0.16 10.40
C GLN A 318 -0.05 -0.86 10.23
N THR A 319 -0.06 -2.19 10.24
CA THR A 319 -1.32 -2.96 10.33
C THR A 319 -1.92 -2.82 11.71
N PHE A 320 -3.22 -2.53 11.79
CA PHE A 320 -3.99 -2.51 13.04
C PHE A 320 -5.43 -2.96 12.80
N ALA A 321 -6.13 -3.33 13.87
CA ALA A 321 -7.58 -3.57 13.82
C ALA A 321 -8.35 -2.27 14.08
N LEU A 322 -9.14 -1.84 13.10
CA LEU A 322 -9.98 -0.65 13.19
C LEU A 322 -11.37 -1.03 13.67
N CYS A 323 -11.64 -0.70 14.93
CA CYS A 323 -12.92 -0.96 15.58
C CYS A 323 -13.85 0.26 15.61
N THR A 324 -13.45 1.42 15.06
CA THR A 324 -14.12 2.71 15.21
C THR A 324 -15.63 2.72 14.88
N THR A 325 -16.10 1.79 14.06
CA THR A 325 -17.52 1.59 13.71
C THR A 325 -18.01 0.16 13.94
N ALA A 326 -17.29 -0.64 14.74
CA ALA A 326 -17.52 -2.07 14.86
C ALA A 326 -18.74 -2.39 15.75
N PRO A 327 -19.65 -3.26 15.31
CA PRO A 327 -20.62 -3.89 16.20
C PRO A 327 -19.94 -4.97 17.04
N CYS A 328 -20.47 -5.20 18.23
CA CYS A 328 -19.94 -6.14 19.19
C CYS A 328 -21.05 -7.02 19.77
N VAL A 329 -20.66 -8.21 20.20
CA VAL A 329 -21.51 -9.15 20.95
C VAL A 329 -20.88 -9.46 22.30
N PRO A 330 -21.65 -9.62 23.39
CA PRO A 330 -21.10 -10.04 24.68
C PRO A 330 -20.36 -11.38 24.54
N SER A 331 -19.23 -11.51 25.23
CA SER A 331 -18.52 -12.78 25.30
C SER A 331 -19.37 -13.80 26.09
N PRO A 332 -19.48 -15.05 25.61
CA PRO A 332 -20.19 -16.10 26.34
C PRO A 332 -19.44 -16.55 27.60
N THR A 333 -18.15 -16.24 27.72
CA THR A 333 -17.28 -16.72 28.81
C THR A 333 -16.90 -15.65 29.82
N ASP A 334 -16.99 -14.38 29.47
CA ASP A 334 -16.61 -13.26 30.34
C ASP A 334 -17.58 -12.07 30.18
N PRO A 335 -18.40 -11.74 31.19
CA PRO A 335 -19.35 -10.62 31.11
C PRO A 335 -18.66 -9.26 31.00
N GLY A 336 -17.37 -9.14 31.35
CA GLY A 336 -16.56 -7.94 31.19
C GLY A 336 -16.01 -7.73 29.77
N ILE A 337 -16.26 -8.66 28.85
CA ILE A 337 -15.71 -8.63 27.48
C ILE A 337 -16.82 -8.64 26.45
N SER A 338 -16.66 -7.81 25.42
CA SER A 338 -17.44 -7.85 24.18
C SER A 338 -16.52 -8.18 23.01
N VAL A 339 -16.92 -9.16 22.19
CA VAL A 339 -16.20 -9.54 20.98
C VAL A 339 -16.70 -8.69 19.83
N CYS A 340 -15.82 -7.84 19.30
CA CYS A 340 -16.13 -6.91 18.21
C CYS A 340 -15.54 -7.38 16.89
N ASP A 341 -16.28 -7.20 15.80
CA ASP A 341 -15.80 -7.48 14.45
C ASP A 341 -15.16 -6.23 13.85
N CYS A 342 -13.83 -6.18 13.89
CA CYS A 342 -13.04 -5.03 13.47
C CYS A 342 -12.38 -5.26 12.11
N VAL A 343 -12.16 -4.19 11.36
CA VAL A 343 -11.54 -4.27 10.02
C VAL A 343 -10.04 -4.17 10.14
N VAL A 344 -9.29 -5.07 9.52
CA VAL A 344 -7.83 -5.01 9.49
C VAL A 344 -7.39 -4.04 8.40
N VAL A 345 -6.67 -3.00 8.77
CA VAL A 345 -6.25 -1.92 7.88
C VAL A 345 -4.77 -1.59 8.08
N ASN A 346 -4.16 -1.05 7.03
CA ASN A 346 -2.80 -0.50 7.08
C ASN A 346 -2.87 1.02 7.00
N GLY A 347 -2.19 1.71 7.89
CA GLY A 347 -2.11 3.16 7.86
C GLY A 347 -1.81 3.77 9.22
N TYR A 348 -1.94 5.10 9.31
CA TYR A 348 -1.76 5.83 10.54
C TYR A 348 -2.89 5.57 11.54
N SER A 349 -2.51 5.14 12.74
CA SER A 349 -3.41 4.99 13.89
C SER A 349 -2.72 5.39 15.19
N VAL A 350 -3.51 5.87 16.15
CA VAL A 350 -3.04 6.23 17.48
C VAL A 350 -3.45 5.19 18.53
N GLY A 351 -2.58 4.99 19.50
CA GLY A 351 -2.78 4.14 20.68
C GLY A 351 -1.77 4.53 21.76
N PHE A 352 -1.98 4.15 23.01
CA PHE A 352 -1.10 4.44 24.14
C PHE A 352 0.08 3.47 24.25
N ARG A 353 0.00 2.31 23.58
CA ARG A 353 1.16 1.42 23.43
C ARG A 353 2.09 1.89 22.31
N ASN A 354 3.38 1.65 22.47
CA ASN A 354 4.36 1.96 21.43
C ASN A 354 4.12 1.11 20.16
N CYS A 355 4.67 1.55 19.03
CA CYS A 355 4.41 0.91 17.74
C CYS A 355 4.90 -0.54 17.67
N ASN A 356 6.01 -0.89 18.35
CA ASN A 356 6.52 -2.26 18.38
C ASN A 356 5.55 -3.21 19.07
N ASP A 357 4.97 -2.79 20.20
CA ASP A 357 4.00 -3.61 20.95
C ASP A 357 2.67 -3.78 20.21
N ARG A 358 2.35 -2.84 19.32
CA ARG A 358 1.15 -2.84 18.47
C ARG A 358 1.36 -3.49 17.10
N ALA A 359 2.60 -3.81 16.73
CA ALA A 359 2.92 -4.39 15.44
C ALA A 359 2.29 -5.79 15.31
N GLN A 360 1.80 -6.11 14.12
CA GLN A 360 1.22 -7.41 13.84
C GLN A 360 2.26 -8.53 13.98
N SER A 361 1.87 -9.63 14.62
CA SER A 361 2.67 -10.85 14.73
C SER A 361 1.82 -12.08 14.40
N GLY A 362 2.00 -12.63 13.20
CA GLY A 362 1.17 -13.73 12.70
C GLY A 362 -0.28 -13.29 12.50
N SER A 363 -1.23 -14.03 13.09
CA SER A 363 -2.65 -13.66 13.13
C SER A 363 -2.97 -12.63 14.22
N LYS A 364 -2.03 -12.30 15.12
CA LYS A 364 -2.27 -11.33 16.18
C LYS A 364 -2.02 -9.91 15.70
N VAL A 365 -2.98 -9.03 15.95
CA VAL A 365 -2.89 -7.59 15.71
C VAL A 365 -3.45 -6.84 16.92
N ARG A 366 -3.11 -5.56 17.09
CA ARG A 366 -3.79 -4.71 18.09
C ARG A 366 -4.75 -3.75 17.44
N SER A 367 -5.84 -3.48 18.14
CA SER A 367 -6.76 -2.43 17.75
C SER A 367 -6.21 -1.05 18.08
N ALA A 368 -6.57 -0.06 17.26
CA ALA A 368 -6.12 1.31 17.43
C ALA A 368 -7.13 2.30 16.87
N PHE A 369 -7.02 3.57 17.31
CA PHE A 369 -7.90 4.63 16.82
C PHE A 369 -7.37 5.22 15.51
N SER A 370 -8.25 5.32 14.52
CA SER A 370 -8.00 6.03 13.27
C SER A 370 -9.34 6.42 12.64
N THR A 371 -9.32 7.44 11.80
CA THR A 371 -10.52 7.87 11.05
C THR A 371 -10.50 7.38 9.61
N VAL A 372 -9.61 6.46 9.24
CA VAL A 372 -9.41 6.02 7.85
C VAL A 372 -10.69 5.46 7.18
N ASN A 373 -11.62 4.88 7.95
CA ASN A 373 -12.89 4.37 7.44
C ASN A 373 -14.12 5.23 7.79
N VAL A 374 -13.92 6.45 8.32
CA VAL A 374 -15.02 7.40 8.58
C VAL A 374 -14.82 8.67 7.78
N ASN A 375 -15.91 9.28 7.34
CA ASN A 375 -15.91 10.51 6.54
C ASN A 375 -17.05 11.44 6.98
N ALA A 376 -17.26 12.54 6.25
CA ALA A 376 -18.26 13.56 6.60
C ALA A 376 -19.72 13.06 6.60
N ASN A 377 -20.01 11.88 6.02
CA ASN A 377 -21.34 11.27 6.03
C ASN A 377 -21.62 10.44 7.30
N PHE A 378 -20.59 10.19 8.11
CA PHE A 378 -20.77 9.62 9.43
C PHE A 378 -21.16 10.73 10.40
N GLY A 379 -21.86 10.35 11.47
CA GLY A 379 -22.10 11.21 12.60
C GLY A 379 -21.51 10.62 13.87
N VAL A 380 -21.06 11.49 14.78
CA VAL A 380 -20.71 11.08 16.14
C VAL A 380 -21.99 10.94 16.92
N LEU A 381 -22.45 9.70 17.08
CA LEU A 381 -23.61 9.35 17.90
C LEU A 381 -23.19 9.33 19.36
N THR A 382 -23.99 9.99 20.18
CA THR A 382 -23.85 9.98 21.63
C THR A 382 -24.89 9.03 22.22
N CYS A 383 -24.44 8.01 22.93
CA CYS A 383 -25.31 7.06 23.63
C CYS A 383 -25.38 7.42 25.12
N PRO A 384 -26.59 7.38 25.72
CA PRO A 384 -26.79 7.77 27.11
C PRO A 384 -26.12 6.80 28.08
N SER A 385 -25.88 7.27 29.31
CA SER A 385 -25.39 6.42 30.39
C SER A 385 -26.35 5.26 30.71
N GLY A 386 -25.79 4.14 31.15
CA GLY A 386 -26.54 2.93 31.50
C GLY A 386 -26.75 1.96 30.34
N VAL A 387 -26.24 2.30 29.14
CA VAL A 387 -26.21 1.43 27.97
C VAL A 387 -24.80 0.86 27.80
N PRO A 388 -24.63 -0.46 27.65
CA PRO A 388 -23.32 -1.08 27.50
C PRO A 388 -22.66 -0.70 26.16
N TRP A 389 -21.36 -0.39 26.20
CA TRP A 389 -20.52 -0.13 25.03
C TRP A 389 -19.15 -0.80 25.19
N ALA A 390 -18.40 -0.95 24.10
CA ALA A 390 -17.12 -1.67 24.10
C ALA A 390 -15.92 -0.73 23.90
N ASN A 391 -14.99 -0.70 24.86
CA ASN A 391 -13.70 -0.02 24.71
C ASN A 391 -12.70 -0.95 24.01
N CYS A 392 -12.41 -0.63 22.75
CA CYS A 392 -11.50 -1.39 21.91
C CYS A 392 -10.15 -0.71 21.68
N LEU A 393 -9.70 0.26 22.47
CA LEU A 393 -8.40 0.88 22.24
C LEU A 393 -7.25 0.02 22.80
N ASP A 394 -6.24 -0.28 21.98
CA ASP A 394 -5.03 -1.08 22.33
C ASP A 394 -5.29 -2.52 22.81
N VAL A 395 -6.45 -3.09 22.48
CA VAL A 395 -6.76 -4.49 22.79
C VAL A 395 -6.14 -5.43 21.76
N GLU A 396 -5.90 -6.68 22.16
CA GLU A 396 -5.43 -7.71 21.25
C GLU A 396 -6.59 -8.27 20.43
N CYS A 397 -6.33 -8.51 19.15
CA CYS A 397 -7.28 -9.04 18.20
C CYS A 397 -6.66 -10.19 17.42
N GLU A 398 -7.50 -11.13 17.02
CA GLU A 398 -7.12 -12.25 16.18
C GLU A 398 -7.72 -12.08 14.79
N ILE A 399 -6.85 -12.00 13.78
CA ILE A 399 -7.22 -11.94 12.38
C ILE A 399 -7.89 -13.27 12.00
N ASP A 400 -9.05 -13.18 11.36
CA ASP A 400 -9.79 -14.37 10.93
C ASP A 400 -8.96 -15.14 9.87
N PRO A 401 -8.66 -16.43 10.10
CA PRO A 401 -7.87 -17.23 9.15
C PRO A 401 -8.56 -17.40 7.80
N ASN A 402 -9.88 -17.31 7.74
CA ASN A 402 -10.68 -17.42 6.52
C ASN A 402 -10.94 -16.06 5.86
N ASN A 403 -10.82 -14.97 6.62
CA ASN A 403 -10.98 -13.61 6.11
C ASN A 403 -9.96 -12.63 6.74
N PRO A 404 -8.75 -12.52 6.18
CA PRO A 404 -7.69 -11.66 6.74
C PRO A 404 -8.02 -10.15 6.79
N ALA A 405 -9.12 -9.72 6.18
CA ALA A 405 -9.59 -8.33 6.24
C ALA A 405 -10.37 -8.00 7.53
N VAL A 406 -10.70 -9.00 8.35
CA VAL A 406 -11.38 -8.81 9.63
C VAL A 406 -10.61 -9.47 10.77
N ALA A 407 -10.76 -8.90 11.96
CA ALA A 407 -10.22 -9.45 13.19
C ALA A 407 -11.27 -9.41 14.28
N LYS A 408 -11.31 -10.46 15.11
CA LYS A 408 -12.12 -10.49 16.32
C LYS A 408 -11.30 -9.91 17.47
N CYS A 409 -11.78 -8.80 18.02
CA CYS A 409 -11.14 -8.10 19.12
C CYS A 409 -11.90 -8.35 20.42
N GLN A 410 -11.19 -8.67 21.50
CA GLN A 410 -11.76 -8.82 22.84
C GLN A 410 -11.72 -7.46 23.55
N CYS A 411 -12.80 -6.71 23.44
CA CYS A 411 -12.90 -5.36 23.96
C CYS A 411 -13.52 -5.33 25.36
N LEU A 412 -13.13 -4.36 26.17
CA LEU A 412 -13.67 -4.21 27.52
C LEU A 412 -15.09 -3.66 27.45
N THR A 413 -16.05 -4.38 28.04
CA THR A 413 -17.42 -3.90 28.18
C THR A 413 -17.49 -2.84 29.27
N VAL A 414 -18.03 -1.67 28.94
CA VAL A 414 -18.25 -0.56 29.87
C VAL A 414 -19.75 -0.28 29.96
N THR A 415 -20.28 -0.25 31.17
CA THR A 415 -21.72 -0.08 31.45
C THR A 415 -22.07 1.26 32.09
N THR A 416 -21.05 2.08 32.37
CA THR A 416 -21.19 3.36 33.06
C THR A 416 -20.77 4.52 32.17
N GLY A 417 -21.43 5.66 32.37
CA GLY A 417 -21.12 6.89 31.65
C GLY A 417 -21.67 6.94 30.24
N GLU A 418 -21.71 8.14 29.68
CA GLU A 418 -22.02 8.40 28.28
C GLU A 418 -20.92 7.82 27.38
N SER A 419 -21.30 7.42 26.16
CA SER A 419 -20.34 6.99 25.15
C SER A 419 -20.57 7.67 23.80
N ARG A 420 -19.49 7.79 23.04
CA ARG A 420 -19.48 8.32 21.68
C ARG A 420 -18.97 7.28 20.72
N THR A 421 -19.72 7.07 19.64
CA THR A 421 -19.37 6.15 18.56
C THR A 421 -19.58 6.81 17.21
N PHE A 422 -18.85 6.34 16.20
CA PHE A 422 -19.08 6.73 14.80
C PHE A 422 -20.09 5.80 14.11
N ALA A 423 -20.55 4.76 14.81
CA ALA A 423 -21.54 3.81 14.31
C ALA A 423 -22.99 4.27 14.58
N GLY A 424 -23.94 3.41 14.25
CA GLY A 424 -25.36 3.64 14.55
C GLY A 424 -26.08 4.65 13.66
N GLY A 425 -25.38 5.29 12.71
CA GLY A 425 -26.01 6.12 11.66
C GLY A 425 -26.87 7.27 12.20
N CYS A 426 -26.47 7.86 13.34
CA CYS A 426 -27.25 8.86 14.07
C CYS A 426 -28.63 8.41 14.59
N GLN A 427 -28.87 7.09 14.70
CA GLN A 427 -30.09 6.54 15.26
C GLN A 427 -29.86 6.14 16.73
N THR A 428 -30.39 6.91 17.67
CA THR A 428 -30.23 6.64 19.12
C THR A 428 -30.80 5.29 19.56
N ALA A 429 -31.80 4.76 18.84
CA ALA A 429 -32.33 3.42 19.09
C ALA A 429 -31.26 2.32 18.95
N THR A 430 -30.22 2.55 18.14
CA THR A 430 -29.13 1.58 17.96
C THR A 430 -28.21 1.45 19.17
N CYS A 431 -28.24 2.42 20.10
CA CYS A 431 -27.48 2.36 21.33
C CYS A 431 -27.91 1.14 22.18
N THR A 432 -29.22 0.84 22.26
CA THR A 432 -29.73 -0.27 23.07
C THR A 432 -29.80 -1.58 22.32
N SER A 433 -29.91 -1.56 20.99
CA SER A 433 -30.01 -2.78 20.17
C SER A 433 -28.65 -3.42 19.84
N THR A 434 -27.56 -2.66 19.93
CA THR A 434 -26.23 -3.12 19.52
C THR A 434 -25.16 -2.51 20.41
N ILE A 435 -24.27 -3.35 20.95
CA ILE A 435 -23.08 -2.87 21.65
C ILE A 435 -22.11 -2.36 20.59
N TRP A 436 -21.87 -1.06 20.58
CA TRP A 436 -20.92 -0.45 19.67
C TRP A 436 -19.54 -0.33 20.31
N SER A 437 -18.49 -0.47 19.49
CA SER A 437 -17.21 0.11 19.88
C SER A 437 -17.37 1.61 20.01
N ALA A 438 -16.98 2.12 21.17
CA ALA A 438 -17.17 3.52 21.54
C ALA A 438 -16.05 3.95 22.48
N ALA A 439 -16.10 5.21 22.89
CA ALA A 439 -15.28 5.71 23.96
C ALA A 439 -15.96 6.87 24.69
N THR A 440 -15.38 7.29 25.81
CA THR A 440 -15.92 8.37 26.64
C THR A 440 -15.87 9.73 25.90
N PRO A 441 -16.71 10.70 26.28
CA PRO A 441 -16.73 12.03 25.65
C PRO A 441 -15.40 12.77 25.66
N ASP A 442 -14.55 12.51 26.66
CA ASP A 442 -13.27 13.18 26.92
C ASP A 442 -12.08 12.58 26.16
N LEU A 443 -12.35 11.66 25.22
CA LEU A 443 -11.42 10.94 24.33
C LEU A 443 -10.08 11.66 24.05
N PRO A 444 -8.99 11.27 24.74
CA PRO A 444 -7.67 11.82 24.45
C PRO A 444 -7.23 11.48 23.01
N ALA A 445 -7.50 10.23 22.59
CA ALA A 445 -7.01 9.66 21.32
C ALA A 445 -7.43 10.48 20.09
N THR A 446 -8.60 11.11 20.12
CA THR A 446 -9.07 11.96 19.01
C THR A 446 -8.22 13.23 18.88
N ALA A 447 -7.88 13.87 19.99
CA ALA A 447 -7.03 15.06 19.99
C ALA A 447 -5.60 14.71 19.57
N GLN A 448 -5.06 13.60 20.09
CA GLN A 448 -3.71 13.14 19.74
C GLN A 448 -3.61 12.69 18.29
N TYR A 449 -4.62 11.99 17.76
CA TYR A 449 -4.66 11.63 16.34
C TYR A 449 -4.70 12.86 15.44
N ARG A 450 -5.56 13.83 15.74
CA ARG A 450 -5.64 15.09 14.99
C ARG A 450 -4.31 15.84 15.00
N LYS A 451 -3.69 15.95 16.18
CA LYS A 451 -2.40 16.63 16.35
C LYS A 451 -1.29 15.91 15.58
N GLY A 452 -1.20 14.58 15.70
CA GLY A 452 -0.21 13.77 15.00
C GLY A 452 -0.34 13.85 13.48
N MET A 453 -1.55 13.67 12.96
CA MET A 453 -1.80 13.78 11.50
C MET A 453 -1.49 15.19 10.97
N SER A 454 -1.82 16.24 11.73
CA SER A 454 -1.44 17.61 11.38
C SER A 454 0.08 17.81 11.35
N GLN A 455 0.82 17.14 12.23
CA GLN A 455 2.29 17.24 12.27
C GLN A 455 2.95 16.60 11.04
N ILE A 456 2.34 15.58 10.43
CA ILE A 456 2.83 14.95 9.19
C ILE A 456 2.19 15.53 7.91
N GLY A 457 1.44 16.63 8.04
CA GLY A 457 0.80 17.30 6.90
C GLY A 457 -0.34 16.50 6.26
N GLN A 458 -0.94 15.54 6.97
CA GLN A 458 -2.08 14.79 6.48
C GLN A 458 -3.40 15.35 7.02
N PRO A 459 -4.36 15.73 6.14
CA PRO A 459 -5.65 16.25 6.58
C PRO A 459 -6.47 15.13 7.24
N VAL A 460 -7.22 15.49 8.28
CA VAL A 460 -8.16 14.58 8.95
C VAL A 460 -9.54 15.21 8.94
N ASN A 461 -10.49 14.52 8.31
CA ASN A 461 -11.89 14.90 8.34
C ASN A 461 -12.58 14.13 9.45
N PHE A 462 -12.95 14.84 10.52
CA PHE A 462 -13.75 14.25 11.59
C PHE A 462 -15.25 14.39 11.26
N PRO A 463 -16.03 13.31 11.46
CA PRO A 463 -17.49 13.35 11.45
C PRO A 463 -18.06 14.46 12.33
N LYS A 464 -19.16 15.07 11.92
CA LYS A 464 -19.91 16.02 12.76
C LYS A 464 -20.68 15.26 13.84
N THR A 465 -20.96 15.91 14.96
CA THR A 465 -21.87 15.34 15.96
C THR A 465 -23.25 15.18 15.36
N CYS A 466 -23.91 14.04 15.65
CA CYS A 466 -25.28 13.83 15.23
C CYS A 466 -26.20 14.94 15.77
N PRO A 467 -27.26 15.32 15.05
CA PRO A 467 -28.27 16.22 15.57
C PRO A 467 -28.80 15.69 16.90
N ALA A 468 -29.09 16.58 17.85
CA ALA A 468 -29.79 16.17 19.06
C ALA A 468 -31.11 15.49 18.66
N PRO A 469 -31.55 14.42 19.33
CA PRO A 469 -32.84 13.81 19.06
C PRO A 469 -33.91 14.91 19.18
N HIS A 470 -34.66 15.13 18.09
CA HIS A 470 -35.82 16.00 18.16
C HIS A 470 -36.79 15.39 19.19
N PRO A 471 -37.28 16.20 20.16
CA PRO A 471 -38.17 15.72 21.21
C PRO A 471 -39.49 15.16 20.68
#